data_AF-A0A952ECK9-F1
#
_entry.id   AF-A0A952ECK9-F1
#
_cell.length_a   1.000
_cell.length_b   1.000
_cell.length_c   1.000
_cell.angle_alpha   90.00
_cell.angle_beta   90.00
_cell.angle_gamma   90.00
#
_symmetry.space_group_name_H-M   'P 1'
#
loop_
_entity.id
_entity.type
_entity.pdbx_description
1 polymer ?
#
loop_
_entity_poly.entity_id
_entity_poly.type
_entity_poly.pdbx_seq_one_letter_code
_entity_poly.pdbx_strand_id
1 'polypeptide(L)' 'MEGVIDLVYRLDGQVWIADYKTDSVTERERTSRAAEYQMQARIYREAVSRCLGLDKVNFQFLFLRTGLAVQA' A
#
# COMPACT_ATOMS: atom_id res chain seq x y z
N MET A 1 -2.64 -2.51 -18.09
CA MET A 1 -3.23 -1.64 -17.05
C MET A 1 -2.18 -0.60 -16.68
N GLU A 2 -2.58 0.65 -16.49
CA GLU A 2 -1.69 1.77 -16.16
C GLU A 2 -2.13 2.42 -14.84
N GLY A 3 -1.20 3.00 -14.09
CA GLY A 3 -1.45 3.65 -12.82
C GLY A 3 -0.21 4.36 -12.27
N VAL A 4 -0.39 5.19 -11.24
CA VAL A 4 0.68 5.92 -10.57
C VAL A 4 0.78 5.42 -9.13
N ILE A 5 1.98 4.99 -8.73
CA ILE A 5 2.24 4.57 -7.36
C ILE A 5 2.76 5.78 -6.58
N ASP A 6 2.14 6.07 -5.44
CA ASP A 6 2.47 7.25 -4.63
C ASP A 6 3.90 7.20 -4.09
N LEU A 7 4.31 6.08 -3.48
CA LEU A 7 5.64 5.92 -2.90
C LEU A 7 6.13 4.48 -3.00
N VAL A 8 7.37 4.33 -3.49
CA VAL A 8 8.17 3.10 -3.38
C VAL A 8 9.44 3.44 -2.61
N TYR A 9 9.76 2.67 -1.56
CA TYR A 9 10.91 2.94 -0.71
C TYR A 9 11.53 1.65 -0.18
N ARG A 10 12.74 1.76 0.38
CA ARG A 10 13.42 0.67 1.07
C ARG A 10 13.49 0.99 2.57
N LEU A 11 13.07 0.04 3.39
CA LEU A 11 13.15 0.11 4.84
C LEU A 11 13.58 -1.24 5.37
N ASP A 12 14.62 -1.25 6.22
CA ASP A 12 15.22 -2.46 6.79
C ASP A 12 15.54 -3.54 5.75
N GLY A 13 16.11 -3.11 4.62
CA GLY A 13 16.49 -3.99 3.51
C GLY A 13 15.33 -4.49 2.63
N GLN A 14 14.08 -4.25 3.02
CA GLN A 14 12.89 -4.68 2.29
C GLN A 14 12.32 -3.55 1.43
N VAL A 15 11.75 -3.90 0.27
CA VAL A 15 11.05 -2.93 -0.58
C VAL A 15 9.59 -2.85 -0.15
N TRP A 16 9.12 -1.61 -0.02
CA TRP A 16 7.77 -1.27 0.40
C TRP A 16 7.11 -0.35 -0.62
N ILE A 17 5.80 -0.52 -0.74
CA ILE A 17 4.90 0.43 -1.36
C ILE A 17 4.05 1.05 -0.26
N ALA A 18 3.91 2.38 -0.29
CA ALA A 18 2.91 3.07 0.50
C ALA A 18 1.97 3.85 -0.41
N ASP A 19 0.68 3.77 -0.10
CA ASP A 19 -0.39 4.48 -0.81
C ASP A 19 -1.15 5.36 0.20
N TYR A 20 -1.30 6.64 -0.13
CA TYR A 20 -1.88 7.62 0.78
C TYR A 20 -3.39 7.69 0.62
N LYS A 21 -4.11 7.51 1.72
CA LYS A 21 -5.57 7.62 1.76
C LYS A 21 -5.98 8.81 2.62
N THR A 22 -6.90 9.63 2.10
CA THR A 22 -7.44 10.81 2.80
C THR A 22 -8.79 10.53 3.45
N ASP A 23 -9.25 9.28 3.38
CA ASP A 23 -10.46 8.80 4.02
C ASP A 23 -10.50 9.13 5.51
N SER A 24 -11.68 9.48 5.98
CA SER A 24 -11.95 9.60 7.41
C SER A 24 -12.33 8.22 7.92
N VAL A 25 -11.36 7.49 8.46
CA VAL A 25 -11.56 6.17 9.08
C VAL A 25 -11.30 6.27 10.58
N THR A 26 -12.12 5.60 11.40
CA THR A 26 -11.74 5.33 12.78
C THR A 26 -10.76 4.15 12.85
N GLU A 27 -10.07 3.99 13.98
CA GLU A 27 -9.18 2.83 14.22
C GLU A 27 -9.91 1.49 14.01
N ARG A 28 -11.20 1.41 14.36
CA ARG A 28 -12.01 0.19 14.23
C ARG A 28 -12.37 -0.12 12.77
N GLU A 29 -12.46 0.89 11.92
CA GLU A 29 -12.91 0.76 10.53
C GLU A 29 -11.76 0.62 9.53
N ARG A 30 -10.51 0.87 9.97
CA ARG A 30 -9.35 0.92 9.06
C ARG A 30 -9.17 -0.36 8.23
N THR A 31 -9.40 -1.52 8.83
CA THR A 31 -9.18 -2.82 8.17
C THR A 31 -10.26 -3.10 7.13
N SER A 32 -11.53 -2.82 7.45
CA SER A 32 -12.62 -2.97 6.47
C SER A 32 -12.47 -1.97 5.33
N ARG A 33 -12.04 -0.73 5.62
CA ARG A 33 -11.75 0.25 4.57
C ARG A 33 -10.58 -0.17 3.69
N ALA A 34 -9.49 -0.65 4.27
CA ALA A 34 -8.34 -1.15 3.50
C ALA A 34 -8.69 -2.33 2.59
N ALA A 35 -9.68 -3.15 2.98
CA ALA A 35 -10.15 -4.27 2.16
C ALA A 35 -10.71 -3.83 0.80
N GLU A 36 -11.34 -2.65 0.73
CA GLU A 36 -11.88 -2.06 -0.51
C GLU A 36 -10.77 -1.80 -1.55
N TYR A 37 -9.52 -1.65 -1.11
CA TYR A 37 -8.36 -1.35 -1.96
C TYR A 37 -7.45 -2.56 -2.24
N GLN A 38 -7.84 -3.78 -1.83
CA GLN A 38 -6.99 -4.98 -1.99
C GLN A 38 -6.60 -5.25 -3.44
N MET A 39 -7.50 -5.00 -4.39
CA MET A 39 -7.19 -5.18 -5.81
C MET A 39 -6.07 -4.23 -6.26
N GLN A 40 -6.14 -2.96 -5.86
CA GLN A 40 -5.11 -1.96 -6.16
C GLN A 40 -3.75 -2.36 -5.59
N ALA A 41 -3.72 -2.76 -4.31
CA ALA A 41 -2.50 -3.24 -3.67
C ALA A 41 -1.89 -4.45 -4.40
N ARG A 42 -2.71 -5.41 -4.82
CA ARG A 42 -2.26 -6.57 -5.59
C ARG A 42 -1.59 -6.16 -6.90
N ILE A 43 -2.22 -5.25 -7.65
CA ILE A 43 -1.68 -4.84 -8.95
C ILE A 43 -0.38 -4.04 -8.79
N TYR A 44 -0.29 -3.14 -7.81
CA TYR A 44 0.93 -2.38 -7.57
C TYR A 44 2.08 -3.27 -7.10
N ARG A 45 1.82 -4.25 -6.24
CA ARG A 45 2.82 -5.24 -5.85
C ARG A 45 3.33 -6.03 -7.05
N GLU A 46 2.44 -6.47 -7.93
CA GLU A 46 2.81 -7.20 -9.15
C GLU A 46 3.65 -6.33 -10.10
N ALA A 47 3.27 -5.07 -10.29
CA ALA A 47 4.02 -4.13 -11.12
C ALA A 47 5.43 -3.89 -10.58
N VAL A 48 5.56 -3.56 -9.29
CA VAL A 48 6.88 -3.29 -8.67
C VAL A 48 7.74 -4.55 -8.62
N SER A 49 7.15 -5.70 -8.28
CA SER A 49 7.83 -7.00 -8.27
C SER A 49 8.46 -7.31 -9.63
N ARG A 50 7.69 -7.18 -10.72
CA ARG A 50 8.17 -7.46 -12.08
C ARG A 50 9.19 -6.44 -12.56
N CYS A 51 8.96 -5.15 -12.34
CA CYS A 51 9.85 -4.09 -12.80
C CYS A 51 11.20 -4.09 -12.07
N LEU A 52 11.23 -4.50 -10.80
CA LEU A 52 12.45 -4.53 -9.98
C LEU A 52 13.06 -5.92 -9.83
N GLY A 53 12.43 -6.97 -10.38
CA GLY A 53 12.90 -8.36 -10.26
C GLY A 53 12.91 -8.87 -8.81
N LEU A 54 11.86 -8.57 -8.04
CA LEU A 54 11.76 -8.90 -6.61
C LEU A 54 10.68 -9.95 -6.34
N ASP A 55 10.99 -10.95 -5.52
CA ASP A 55 10.03 -11.98 -5.13
C ASP A 55 8.99 -11.47 -4.12
N LYS A 56 9.36 -10.46 -3.32
CA LYS A 56 8.51 -9.90 -2.27
C LYS A 56 8.62 -8.37 -2.23
N VAL A 57 7.48 -7.72 -2.24
CA VAL A 57 7.32 -6.27 -2.04
C VAL A 57 6.25 -6.09 -0.99
N ASN A 58 6.53 -5.43 0.13
CA ASN A 58 5.53 -5.15 1.16
C ASN A 58 4.62 -3.99 0.73
N PHE A 59 3.41 -3.91 1.28
CA PHE A 59 2.46 -2.86 0.95
C PHE A 59 1.76 -2.38 2.22
N GLN A 60 1.52 -1.06 2.30
CA GLN A 60 0.68 -0.48 3.33
C GLN A 60 -0.14 0.70 2.81
N PHE A 61 -1.33 0.87 3.36
CA PHE A 61 -2.13 2.08 3.24
C PHE A 61 -1.82 3.01 4.41
N LEU A 62 -1.62 4.29 4.12
CA LEU A 62 -1.39 5.33 5.11
C LEU A 62 -2.59 6.28 5.14
N PHE A 63 -3.42 6.18 6.18
CA PHE A 63 -4.57 7.05 6.38
C PHE A 63 -4.12 8.37 7.01
N LEU A 64 -3.98 9.40 6.19
CA LEU A 64 -3.33 10.66 6.59
C LEU A 64 -4.08 11.43 7.68
N ARG A 65 -5.41 11.30 7.75
CA ARG A 65 -6.23 12.00 8.76
C ARG A 65 -6.04 11.45 10.16
N THR A 66 -5.73 10.17 10.28
CA THR A 66 -5.58 9.48 11.57
C THR A 66 -4.15 9.06 11.89
N GLY A 67 -3.23 9.15 10.90
CA GLY A 67 -1.85 8.70 11.05
C GLY A 67 -1.71 7.18 11.13
N LEU A 68 -2.73 6.43 10.70
CA LEU A 68 -2.76 4.98 10.81
C LEU A 68 -2.17 4.31 9.57
N ALA A 69 -1.39 3.25 9.80
CA ALA A 69 -0.89 2.37 8.75
C ALA A 69 -1.61 1.02 8.80
N VAL A 70 -2.02 0.52 7.64
CA VAL A 70 -2.63 -0.82 7.49
C VAL A 70 -1.88 -1.59 6.42
N GLN A 71 -1.31 -2.73 6.78
CA GLN A 71 -0.61 -3.61 5.83
C GLN A 71 -1.61 -4.44 5.02
N ALA A 72 -1.28 -4.67 3.74
CA ALA A 72 -2.09 -5.42 2.78
C ALA A 72 -1.28 -6.44 1.96
#